data_AF-A0A7G7MH29-F1
#
_entry.id   AF-A0A7G7MH29-F1
#
_cell.length_a   1.000
_cell.length_b   1.000
_cell.length_c   1.000
_cell.angle_alpha   90.00
_cell.angle_beta   90.00
_cell.angle_gamma   90.00
#
_symmetry.space_group_name_H-M   'P 1'
#
loop_
_entity.id
_entity.type
_entity.pdbx_description
1 polymer ?
#
loop_
_entity_poly.entity_id
_entity_poly.type
_entity_poly.pdbx_seq_one_letter_code
_entity_poly.pdbx_strand_id
1 'polypeptide(L)'
;MVRRLLVLSALVWLPFLSLFVFASFGNTSLLHIAHHVIALGLLVPAVLMTWRHRRGATTRATRTLARALAVVLPLGTLGHAVELAIAIGRYASDGFANLDTTDLFDHGPHATVATVTAPAMLTSMLLVVALTVTTAVQSRRRLEPVAGE
;
A
#
# COMPACT_ATOMS: atom_id res chain seq x y z
N MET A 1 5.29 7.61 -18.75
CA MET A 1 4.19 6.92 -18.01
C MET A 1 4.71 5.82 -17.09
N VAL A 2 5.51 4.87 -17.61
CA VAL A 2 6.08 3.74 -16.83
C VAL A 2 6.89 4.18 -15.61
N ARG A 3 7.76 5.19 -15.71
CA ARG A 3 8.52 5.71 -14.55
C ARG A 3 7.62 6.09 -13.35
N ARG A 4 6.47 6.72 -13.60
CA ARG A 4 5.52 7.09 -12.54
C ARG A 4 4.86 5.85 -11.91
N LEU A 5 4.63 4.81 -12.70
CA LEU A 5 4.10 3.53 -12.22
C LEU A 5 5.14 2.76 -11.41
N LEU A 6 6.42 2.82 -11.76
CA LEU A 6 7.50 2.26 -10.93
C LEU A 6 7.58 2.94 -9.56
N VAL A 7 7.47 4.28 -9.52
CA VAL A 7 7.39 5.03 -8.25
C VAL A 7 6.14 4.61 -7.46
N LEU A 8 4.99 4.49 -8.13
CA LEU A 8 3.76 4.01 -7.47
C LEU A 8 3.93 2.60 -6.90
N SER A 9 4.55 1.69 -7.65
CA SER A 9 4.86 0.33 -7.17
C SER A 9 5.75 0.37 -5.94
N ALA A 10 6.80 1.19 -5.95
CA ALA A 10 7.68 1.36 -4.79
C ALA A 10 6.90 1.87 -3.57
N LEU A 11 6.08 2.92 -3.73
CA LEU A 11 5.29 3.47 -2.63
C LEU A 11 4.28 2.47 -2.02
N VAL A 12 3.74 1.56 -2.82
CA VAL A 12 2.80 0.51 -2.36
C VAL A 12 3.53 -0.67 -1.71
N TRP A 13 4.71 -1.05 -2.22
CA TRP A 13 5.46 -2.22 -1.74
C TRP A 13 6.37 -1.93 -0.54
N LEU A 14 6.95 -0.73 -0.46
CA LEU A 14 7.88 -0.38 0.62
C LEU A 14 7.29 -0.51 2.03
N PRO A 15 6.00 -0.18 2.30
CA PRO A 15 5.38 -0.48 3.59
C PRO A 15 5.47 -1.97 3.95
N PHE A 16 5.11 -2.86 3.03
CA PHE A 16 5.21 -4.31 3.26
C PHE A 16 6.66 -4.76 3.49
N LEU A 17 7.61 -4.28 2.68
CA LEU A 17 9.02 -4.63 2.85
C LEU A 17 9.59 -4.12 4.18
N SER A 18 9.11 -2.97 4.65
CA SER A 18 9.54 -2.42 5.93
C SER A 18 9.11 -3.27 7.12
N LEU A 19 8.04 -4.09 7.01
CA LEU A 19 7.61 -4.99 8.08
C LEU A 19 8.74 -5.92 8.52
N PHE A 20 9.51 -6.49 7.58
CA PHE A 20 10.62 -7.39 7.90
C PHE A 20 11.75 -6.68 8.64
N VAL A 21 12.00 -5.41 8.29
CA VAL A 21 13.00 -4.58 8.97
C VAL A 21 12.55 -4.29 10.39
N PHE A 22 11.30 -3.84 10.57
CA PHE A 22 10.75 -3.56 11.90
C PHE A 22 10.70 -4.82 12.78
N ALA A 23 10.25 -5.95 12.23
CA ALA A 23 10.22 -7.23 12.93
C ALA A 23 11.61 -7.67 13.43
N SER A 24 12.69 -7.34 12.71
CA SER A 24 14.06 -7.67 13.15
C SER A 24 14.52 -6.88 14.40
N PHE A 25 13.85 -5.77 14.74
CA PHE A 25 14.12 -4.96 15.94
C PHE A 25 13.15 -5.25 17.10
N GLY A 26 12.22 -6.20 16.93
CA GLY A 26 11.20 -6.57 17.91
C GLY A 26 9.86 -5.85 17.73
N ASN A 27 8.85 -6.26 18.52
CA ASN A 27 7.46 -5.80 18.40
C ASN A 27 7.06 -4.82 19.52
N THR A 28 7.76 -3.69 19.61
CA THR A 28 7.46 -2.69 20.64
C THR A 28 6.48 -1.62 20.17
N SER A 29 5.77 -0.98 21.11
CA SER A 29 4.80 0.08 20.84
C SER A 29 5.32 1.18 19.92
N LEU A 30 6.54 1.69 20.19
CA LEU A 30 7.14 2.75 19.37
C LEU A 30 7.51 2.27 17.97
N LEU A 31 8.02 1.05 17.83
CA LEU A 31 8.32 0.45 16.52
C LEU A 31 7.04 0.22 15.71
N HIS A 32 6.00 -0.26 16.36
CA HIS A 32 4.69 -0.49 15.76
C HIS A 32 4.07 0.84 15.25
N ILE A 33 4.03 1.87 16.11
CA ILE A 33 3.57 3.22 15.73
C ILE A 33 4.41 3.77 14.57
N ALA A 34 5.73 3.69 14.67
CA ALA A 34 6.64 4.19 13.64
C ALA A 34 6.40 3.50 12.29
N HIS A 35 6.14 2.19 12.28
CA HIS A 35 5.80 1.45 11.07
C HIS A 35 4.55 2.04 10.39
N HIS A 36 3.44 2.24 11.12
CA HIS A 36 2.23 2.81 10.51
C HIS A 36 2.42 4.25 10.04
N VAL A 37 3.17 5.08 10.79
CA VAL A 37 3.47 6.45 10.38
C VAL A 37 4.24 6.47 9.05
N ILE A 38 5.26 5.62 8.91
CA ILE A 38 6.02 5.49 7.66
C ILE A 38 5.13 4.95 6.55
N ALA A 39 4.33 3.91 6.82
CA ALA A 39 3.42 3.32 5.86
C ALA A 39 2.46 4.38 5.31
N LEU A 40 1.81 5.17 6.18
CA LEU A 40 0.91 6.26 5.76
C LEU A 40 1.64 7.35 4.95
N GLY A 41 2.87 7.70 5.36
CA GLY A 41 3.71 8.65 4.61
C GLY A 41 4.00 8.22 3.17
N LEU A 42 4.02 6.91 2.90
CA LEU A 42 4.20 6.35 1.56
C LEU A 42 2.88 6.12 0.83
N LEU A 43 1.86 5.61 1.52
CA LEU A 43 0.58 5.21 0.94
C LEU A 43 -0.32 6.39 0.57
N VAL A 44 -0.31 7.48 1.34
CA VAL A 44 -1.09 8.69 1.01
C VAL A 44 -0.66 9.27 -0.35
N PRO A 45 0.65 9.50 -0.61
CA PRO A 45 1.11 9.85 -1.96
C PRO A 45 0.72 8.81 -3.03
N ALA A 46 0.78 7.51 -2.72
CA ALA A 46 0.38 6.45 -3.65
C ALA A 46 -1.11 6.53 -4.04
N VAL A 47 -1.99 6.82 -3.09
CA VAL A 47 -3.43 7.06 -3.33
C VAL A 47 -3.60 8.24 -4.29
N LEU A 48 -2.95 9.37 -4.02
CA LEU A 48 -3.04 10.57 -4.86
C LEU A 48 -2.50 10.31 -6.28
N MET A 49 -1.38 9.59 -6.40
CA MET A 49 -0.80 9.20 -7.68
C MET A 49 -1.72 8.27 -8.47
N THR A 50 -2.32 7.27 -7.82
CA THR A 50 -3.31 6.37 -8.41
C THR A 50 -4.51 7.15 -8.94
N TRP A 51 -5.03 8.09 -8.15
CA TRP A 51 -6.18 8.90 -8.54
C TRP A 51 -5.91 9.76 -9.78
N ARG A 52 -4.70 10.34 -9.87
CA ARG A 52 -4.23 11.08 -11.04
C ARG A 52 -4.05 10.16 -12.24
N HIS A 53 -3.46 8.98 -12.06
CA HIS A 53 -3.26 8.01 -13.13
C HIS A 53 -4.56 7.51 -13.74
N ARG A 54 -5.59 7.26 -12.91
CA ARG A 54 -6.93 6.86 -13.33
C ARG A 54 -7.54 7.79 -14.38
N ARG A 55 -7.27 9.09 -14.30
CA ARG A 55 -7.78 10.11 -15.25
C ARG A 55 -7.06 10.09 -16.60
N GLY A 56 -5.86 9.51 -16.68
CA GLY A 56 -5.03 9.47 -17.89
C GLY A 56 -4.96 8.10 -18.59
N ALA A 57 -5.73 7.10 -18.15
CA ALA A 57 -5.68 5.75 -18.70
C ALA A 57 -6.35 5.66 -20.09
N THR A 58 -5.56 5.30 -21.10
CA THR A 58 -5.96 5.31 -22.53
C THR A 58 -6.62 4.01 -22.99
N THR A 59 -6.37 2.88 -22.32
CA THR A 59 -6.94 1.57 -22.70
C THR A 59 -7.96 1.08 -21.67
N ARG A 60 -8.90 0.23 -22.10
CA ARG A 60 -9.92 -0.36 -21.21
C ARG A 60 -9.29 -1.16 -20.07
N ALA A 61 -8.25 -1.92 -20.37
CA ALA A 61 -7.51 -2.72 -19.39
C ALA A 61 -6.84 -1.84 -18.31
N THR A 62 -6.02 -0.87 -18.72
CA THR A 62 -5.34 0.04 -17.77
C THR A 62 -6.33 0.86 -16.96
N ARG A 63 -7.46 1.27 -17.55
CA ARG A 63 -8.52 1.99 -16.85
C ARG A 63 -9.20 1.14 -15.79
N THR A 64 -9.44 -0.14 -16.07
CA THR A 64 -10.07 -1.07 -15.12
C THR A 64 -9.14 -1.33 -13.95
N LEU A 65 -7.86 -1.65 -14.21
CA LEU A 65 -6.83 -1.83 -13.19
C LEU A 65 -6.64 -0.58 -12.32
N ALA A 66 -6.55 0.60 -12.95
CA ALA A 66 -6.41 1.86 -12.22
C ALA A 66 -7.65 2.21 -11.39
N ARG A 67 -8.86 1.83 -11.84
CA ARG A 67 -10.10 2.00 -11.05
C ARG A 67 -10.14 1.07 -9.86
N ALA A 68 -9.81 -0.21 -10.05
CA ALA A 68 -9.72 -1.18 -8.95
C ALA A 68 -8.69 -0.72 -7.91
N LEU A 69 -7.49 -0.34 -8.34
CA LEU A 69 -6.45 0.17 -7.45
C LEU A 69 -6.89 1.46 -6.74
N ALA A 70 -7.63 2.36 -7.42
CA ALA A 70 -8.16 3.58 -6.83
C ALA A 70 -9.26 3.36 -5.77
N VAL A 71 -9.78 2.13 -5.64
CA VAL A 71 -10.73 1.74 -4.58
C VAL A 71 -10.01 0.97 -3.48
N VAL A 72 -9.23 -0.03 -3.85
CA VAL A 72 -8.59 -0.95 -2.90
C VAL A 72 -7.46 -0.28 -2.11
N LEU A 73 -6.62 0.55 -2.75
CA LEU A 73 -5.49 1.20 -2.08
C LEU A 73 -5.94 2.17 -0.97
N PRO A 74 -6.97 3.03 -1.17
CA PRO A 74 -7.54 3.80 -0.07
C PRO A 74 -8.05 2.96 1.10
N LEU A 75 -8.66 1.80 0.85
CA LEU A 75 -9.14 0.91 1.92
C LEU A 75 -7.98 0.42 2.79
N GLY A 76 -6.89 -0.06 2.18
CA GLY A 76 -5.69 -0.46 2.92
C GLY A 76 -5.01 0.72 3.64
N THR A 77 -5.00 1.91 3.01
CA THR A 77 -4.43 3.12 3.62
C THR A 77 -5.24 3.57 4.85
N LEU A 78 -6.57 3.52 4.78
CA LEU A 78 -7.45 3.81 5.91
C LEU A 78 -7.30 2.76 7.01
N GLY A 79 -7.12 1.49 6.66
CA GLY A 79 -6.79 0.42 7.60
C GLY A 79 -5.55 0.74 8.44
N HIS A 80 -4.44 1.12 7.79
CA HIS A 80 -3.23 1.57 8.48
C HIS A 80 -3.46 2.79 9.39
N ALA A 81 -4.34 3.72 9.01
CA ALA A 81 -4.66 4.88 9.84
C ALA A 81 -5.45 4.50 11.11
N VAL A 82 -6.38 3.55 10.98
CA VAL A 82 -7.12 3.02 12.13
C VAL A 82 -6.20 2.21 13.04
N GLU A 83 -5.34 1.34 12.49
CA GLU A 83 -4.35 0.59 13.25
C GLU A 83 -3.37 1.51 14.00
N LEU A 84 -2.92 2.59 13.37
CA LEU A 84 -2.12 3.63 14.04
C LEU A 84 -2.86 4.25 15.23
N ALA A 85 -4.13 4.61 15.06
CA ALA A 85 -4.93 5.19 16.14
C ALA A 85 -5.08 4.21 17.32
N ILE A 86 -5.27 2.91 17.02
CA ILE A 86 -5.32 1.85 18.04
C ILE A 86 -3.97 1.71 18.75
N ALA A 87 -2.86 1.69 18.00
CA ALA A 87 -1.51 1.57 18.56
C ALA A 87 -1.16 2.77 19.46
N ILE A 88 -1.52 4.00 19.06
CA ILE A 88 -1.36 5.21 19.89
C ILE A 88 -2.25 5.13 21.13
N GLY A 89 -3.51 4.71 20.98
CA GLY A 89 -4.43 4.54 22.10
C GLY A 89 -3.89 3.54 23.13
N ARG A 90 -3.32 2.43 22.67
CA ARG A 90 -2.66 1.45 23.52
C ARG A 90 -1.41 2.02 24.20
N TYR A 91 -0.54 2.70 23.46
CA TYR A 91 0.64 3.34 24.02
C TYR A 91 0.28 4.35 25.13
N ALA A 92 -0.82 5.10 24.95
CA ALA A 92 -1.32 6.01 25.97
C ALA A 92 -1.90 5.29 27.19
N SER A 93 -2.65 4.18 27.00
CA SER A 93 -3.18 3.40 28.12
C SER A 93 -2.09 2.72 28.95
N ASP A 94 -0.97 2.40 28.30
CA ASP A 94 0.22 1.82 28.92
C ASP A 94 1.11 2.89 29.59
N GLY A 95 0.62 4.13 29.73
CA GLY A 95 1.34 5.21 30.38
C GLY A 95 2.56 5.70 29.59
N PHE A 96 2.51 5.58 28.26
CA PHE A 96 3.63 5.89 27.35
C PHE A 96 4.87 5.03 27.58
N ALA A 97 4.71 3.84 28.17
CA ALA A 97 5.78 2.86 28.26
C ALA A 97 5.95 2.15 26.90
N ASN A 98 7.19 2.01 26.44
CA ASN A 98 7.48 1.25 25.23
C ASN A 98 7.44 -0.25 25.51
N LEU A 99 6.25 -0.84 25.46
CA LEU A 99 6.01 -2.25 25.79
C LEU A 99 5.91 -3.13 24.55
N ASP A 100 6.05 -4.44 24.76
CA ASP A 100 5.75 -5.45 23.75
C ASP A 100 4.28 -5.39 23.34
N THR A 101 4.02 -5.58 22.05
CA THR A 101 2.70 -5.45 21.42
C THR A 101 2.35 -6.68 20.58
N THR A 102 2.97 -7.82 20.88
CA THR A 102 2.73 -9.07 20.14
C THR A 102 1.25 -9.51 20.27
N ASP A 103 0.61 -9.21 21.39
CA ASP A 103 -0.81 -9.47 21.65
C ASP A 103 -1.76 -8.79 20.65
N LEU A 104 -1.38 -7.64 20.08
CA LEU A 104 -2.20 -6.90 19.11
C LEU A 104 -2.40 -7.64 17.78
N PHE A 105 -1.56 -8.64 17.48
CA PHE A 105 -1.65 -9.42 16.25
C PHE A 105 -2.61 -10.61 16.38
N ASP A 106 -2.83 -11.09 17.60
CA ASP A 106 -3.63 -12.30 17.82
C ASP A 106 -5.11 -11.96 18.00
N HIS A 107 -5.43 -10.94 18.80
CA HIS A 107 -6.80 -10.64 19.21
C HIS A 107 -7.09 -9.13 19.29
N GLY A 108 -8.39 -8.77 19.32
CA GLY A 108 -8.85 -7.41 19.59
C GLY A 108 -9.05 -6.52 18.35
N PRO A 109 -9.26 -5.21 18.55
CA PRO A 109 -9.59 -4.27 17.48
C PRO A 109 -8.52 -4.18 16.41
N HIS A 110 -7.24 -4.25 16.79
CA HIS A 110 -6.12 -4.21 15.85
C HIS A 110 -6.15 -5.41 14.89
N ALA A 111 -6.16 -6.63 15.44
CA ALA A 111 -6.26 -7.87 14.65
C ALA A 111 -7.52 -7.87 13.74
N THR A 112 -8.65 -7.35 14.23
CA THR A 112 -9.88 -7.23 13.44
C THR A 112 -9.70 -6.32 12.23
N VAL A 113 -9.12 -5.13 12.41
CA VAL A 113 -8.86 -4.20 11.30
C VAL A 113 -7.85 -4.80 10.32
N ALA A 114 -6.83 -5.49 10.82
CA ALA A 114 -5.82 -6.16 10.01
C ALA A 114 -6.41 -7.20 9.05
N THR A 115 -7.53 -7.85 9.39
CA THR A 115 -8.23 -8.78 8.48
C THR A 115 -8.73 -8.12 7.19
N VAL A 116 -8.88 -6.80 7.18
CA VAL A 116 -9.25 -6.01 5.99
C VAL A 116 -8.05 -5.29 5.42
N THR A 117 -7.19 -4.70 6.27
CA THR A 117 -5.99 -3.97 5.84
C THR A 117 -5.05 -4.85 5.03
N ALA A 118 -4.70 -6.03 5.56
CA ALA A 118 -3.71 -6.90 4.93
C ALA A 118 -4.17 -7.40 3.54
N PRO A 119 -5.39 -7.95 3.35
CA PRO A 119 -5.87 -8.31 2.03
C PRO A 119 -5.97 -7.12 1.06
N ALA A 120 -6.38 -5.94 1.52
CA ALA A 120 -6.44 -4.74 0.70
C ALA A 120 -5.04 -4.32 0.22
N MET A 121 -4.04 -4.39 1.10
CA MET A 121 -2.65 -4.09 0.76
C MET A 121 -2.05 -5.11 -0.22
N LEU A 122 -2.22 -6.40 0.03
CA LEU A 122 -1.78 -7.47 -0.88
C LEU A 122 -2.43 -7.31 -2.28
N THR A 123 -3.73 -7.04 -2.31
CA THR A 123 -4.45 -6.81 -3.57
C THR A 123 -3.92 -5.56 -4.27
N SER A 124 -3.62 -4.48 -3.54
CA SER A 124 -3.03 -3.25 -4.10
C SER A 124 -1.65 -3.50 -4.70
N MET A 125 -0.82 -4.32 -4.04
CA MET A 125 0.51 -4.72 -4.52
C MET A 125 0.44 -5.48 -5.85
N LEU A 126 -0.52 -6.41 -5.97
CA LEU A 126 -0.73 -7.16 -7.21
C LEU A 126 -1.29 -6.25 -8.32
N LEU A 127 -2.27 -5.40 -8.00
CA LEU A 127 -2.89 -4.49 -8.96
C LEU A 127 -1.89 -3.48 -9.53
N VAL A 128 -0.98 -2.93 -8.71
CA VAL A 128 0.02 -1.97 -9.18
C VAL A 128 1.05 -2.64 -10.10
N VAL A 129 1.44 -3.88 -9.82
CA VAL A 129 2.29 -4.68 -10.72
C VAL A 129 1.57 -4.94 -12.04
N ALA A 130 0.33 -5.42 -12.00
CA ALA A 130 -0.46 -5.68 -13.19
C ALA A 130 -0.64 -4.42 -14.05
N LEU A 131 -0.92 -3.27 -13.42
CA LEU A 131 -1.04 -1.98 -14.09
C LEU A 131 0.28 -1.55 -14.74
N THR A 132 1.40 -1.72 -14.03
CA THR A 132 2.75 -1.39 -14.52
C THR A 132 3.12 -2.23 -15.74
N VAL A 133 2.99 -3.56 -15.64
CA VAL A 133 3.30 -4.50 -16.72
C VAL A 133 2.40 -4.27 -17.92
N THR A 134 1.08 -4.16 -17.71
CA THR A 134 0.12 -3.90 -18.80
C THR A 134 0.45 -2.61 -19.54
N THR A 135 0.77 -1.54 -18.80
CA THR A 135 1.15 -0.25 -19.41
C THR A 135 2.46 -0.36 -20.18
N ALA A 136 3.47 -1.06 -19.66
CA ALA A 136 4.75 -1.25 -20.32
C ALA A 136 4.60 -2.05 -21.63
N VAL A 137 3.87 -3.17 -21.60
CA VAL A 137 3.61 -4.01 -22.80
C VAL A 137 2.84 -3.23 -23.86
N GLN A 138 1.78 -2.52 -23.47
CA GLN A 138 0.99 -1.71 -24.43
C GLN A 138 1.78 -0.52 -24.99
N SER A 139 2.70 0.05 -24.21
CA SER A 139 3.57 1.13 -24.70
C SER A 139 4.57 0.60 -25.74
N ARG A 140 5.12 -0.61 -25.55
CA ARG A 140 6.03 -1.24 -26.52
C ARG A 140 5.34 -1.60 -27.83
N ARG A 141 4.16 -2.22 -27.78
CA ARG A 141 3.39 -2.57 -29.00
C ARG A 141 2.97 -1.37 -29.86
N ARG A 142 2.84 -0.18 -29.26
CA ARG A 142 2.57 1.06 -30.01
C ARG A 142 3.81 1.64 -30.70
N LEU A 143 5.00 1.25 -30.26
CA LEU A 143 6.28 1.72 -30.78
C LEU A 143 6.88 0.75 -31.80
N GLU A 144 6.39 -0.49 -31.87
CA GLU A 144 6.73 -1.40 -32.97
C GLU A 144 6.22 -0.81 -34.29
N PRO A 145 7.11 -0.54 -35.27
CA PRO A 145 6.67 -0.17 -36.61
C PRO A 145 5.79 -1.28 -37.16
N VAL A 146 4.68 -0.94 -37.82
CA VAL A 146 3.95 -1.91 -38.63
C VAL A 146 4.89 -2.30 -39.78
N ALA A 147 5.61 -3.41 -39.61
CA ALA A 147 6.38 -4.00 -40.67
C ALA A 147 5.40 -4.59 -41.68
N GLY A 148 5.13 -3.84 -42.75
CA GLY A 148 4.40 -4.27 -43.94
C GLY A 148 3.03 -3.63 -44.08
N GLU A 149 2.92 -2.67 -45.00
CA GLU A 149 2.33 -2.89 -46.33
C GLU A 149 3.23 -2.24 -47.39
#